data_AF-I6CDN4-F1
#
_entry.id   AF-I6CDN4-F1
#
_cell.length_a   1.000
_cell.length_b   1.000
_cell.length_c   1.000
_cell.angle_alpha   90.00
_cell.angle_beta   90.00
_cell.angle_gamma   90.00
#
_symmetry.space_group_name_H-M   'P 1'
#
loop_
_entity.id
_entity.type
_entity.pdbx_description
1 polymer ?
#
loop_
_entity_poly.entity_id
_entity_poly.type
_entity_poly.pdbx_seq_one_letter_code
_entity_poly.pdbx_strand_id
1 'polypeptide(L)' 'MMNPLIIKLGGVLLDSEEALERLFSALVNYRESHQRPLVIVHGGGCVVDELMKGLNLPVKKKTACG' A
#
# COMPACT_ATOMS: atom_id res chain seq x y z
N MET A 1 15.28 21.99 2.45
CA MET A 1 15.22 20.62 3.01
C MET A 1 14.05 19.91 2.34
N MET A 2 14.26 18.77 1.68
CA MET A 2 13.16 18.04 1.04
C MET A 2 12.29 17.37 2.12
N ASN A 3 11.01 17.72 2.20
CA ASN A 3 10.04 17.12 3.12
C ASN A 3 9.08 16.22 2.32
N PRO A 4 9.39 14.93 2.14
CA PRO A 4 8.52 14.04 1.36
C PRO A 4 7.15 13.86 2.01
N LEU A 5 6.15 13.57 1.19
CA LEU A 5 4.84 13.09 1.63
C LEU A 5 4.83 11.57 1.55
N ILE A 6 4.73 10.91 2.70
CA ILE A 6 4.65 9.45 2.79
C ILE A 6 3.17 9.05 2.75
N ILE A 7 2.82 8.17 1.81
CA ILE A 7 1.46 7.64 1.63
C ILE A 7 1.52 6.14 1.89
N LYS A 8 0.95 5.70 3.02
CA LYS A 8 0.89 4.28 3.36
C LYS A 8 -0.39 3.66 2.78
N LEU A 9 -0.22 2.70 1.87
CA LEU A 9 -1.30 1.90 1.29
C LEU A 9 -1.44 0.55 2.01
N GLY A 10 -2.65 0.03 2.10
CA GLY A 10 -2.90 -1.30 2.61
C GLY A 10 -4.39 -1.59 2.78
N GLY A 11 -4.70 -2.79 3.27
CA GLY A 11 -6.07 -3.29 3.33
C GLY A 11 -6.60 -3.65 1.94
N VAL A 12 -7.92 -3.77 1.84
CA VAL A 12 -8.65 -4.18 0.63
C VAL A 12 -8.48 -3.23 -0.57
N LEU A 13 -7.85 -2.07 -0.36
CA LEU A 13 -7.51 -1.14 -1.44
C LEU A 13 -6.64 -1.80 -2.51
N LEU A 14 -5.73 -2.71 -2.11
CA LEU A 14 -4.84 -3.39 -3.06
C LEU A 14 -5.55 -4.46 -3.89
N ASP A 15 -6.76 -4.86 -3.50
CA ASP A 15 -7.55 -5.90 -4.16
C ASP A 15 -8.61 -5.29 -5.10
N SER A 16 -8.69 -3.96 -5.18
CA SER A 16 -9.64 -3.23 -6.03
C SER A 16 -8.92 -2.46 -7.13
N GLU A 17 -8.98 -2.98 -8.35
CA GLU A 17 -8.38 -2.35 -9.53
C GLU A 17 -8.91 -0.93 -9.75
N GLU A 18 -10.22 -0.73 -9.63
CA GLU A 18 -10.85 0.59 -9.78
C GLU A 18 -10.33 1.60 -8.74
N ALA A 19 -10.18 1.17 -7.48
CA ALA A 19 -9.68 2.05 -6.43
C ALA A 19 -8.20 2.40 -6.62
N LEU A 20 -7.39 1.44 -7.11
CA LEU A 20 -6.00 1.68 -7.49
C LEU A 20 -5.89 2.66 -8.66
N GLU A 21 -6.70 2.49 -9.71
CA GLU A 21 -6.70 3.38 -10.87
C GLU A 21 -7.04 4.83 -10.48
N ARG A 22 -8.08 5.01 -9.65
CA ARG A 22 -8.45 6.33 -9.12
C ARG A 22 -7.36 6.92 -8.23
N LEU A 23 -6.73 6.11 -7.39
CA LEU A 23 -5.61 6.54 -6.55
C LEU A 23 -4.44 7.04 -7.41
N PHE A 24 -3.98 6.23 -8.35
CA PHE A 24 -2.84 6.60 -9.19
C PHE A 24 -3.14 7.82 -10.06
N SER A 25 -4.37 7.96 -10.57
CA SER A 25 -4.81 9.17 -11.27
C SER A 25 -4.70 10.42 -10.38
N ALA A 26 -5.13 10.33 -9.12
CA ALA A 26 -5.01 11.43 -8.16
C ALA A 26 -3.53 11.75 -7.82
N LEU A 27 -2.67 10.74 -7.71
CA LEU A 27 -1.24 10.93 -7.43
C LEU A 27 -0.51 11.57 -8.60
N VAL A 28 -0.89 11.25 -9.85
CA VAL A 28 -0.38 11.95 -11.05
C VAL A 28 -0.75 13.42 -11.00
N ASN A 29 -2.04 13.73 -10.80
CA ASN A 29 -2.52 15.12 -10.70
C ASN A 29 -1.82 15.91 -9.58
N TYR A 30 -1.53 15.26 -8.45
CA TYR A 30 -0.78 15.89 -7.36
C TYR A 30 0.65 16.24 -7.81
N ARG A 31 1.35 15.33 -8.48
CA ARG A 31 2.74 15.51 -8.96
C ARG A 31 2.86 16.60 -10.02
N GLU A 32 1.82 16.81 -10.83
CA GLU A 32 1.79 17.89 -11.82
C GLU A 32 1.65 19.27 -11.17
N SER A 33 0.95 19.35 -10.04
CA SER A 33 0.64 20.60 -9.34
C SER A 33 1.57 20.92 -8.16
N HIS A 34 2.33 19.94 -7.67
CA HIS A 34 3.17 20.06 -6.48
C HIS A 34 4.58 19.51 -6.71
N GLN A 35 5.60 20.26 -6.29
CA GLN A 35 7.00 19.82 -6.30
C GLN A 35 7.37 18.95 -5.09
N ARG A 36 6.45 18.76 -4.13
CA ARG A 36 6.71 17.97 -2.93
C ARG A 36 6.88 16.49 -3.32
N PRO A 37 8.03 15.86 -3.01
CA PRO A 37 8.25 14.47 -3.40
C PRO A 37 7.28 13.53 -2.69
N LEU A 38 6.76 12.54 -3.41
CA LEU A 38 5.90 11.50 -2.89
C LEU A 38 6.69 10.22 -2.63
N VAL A 39 6.36 9.53 -1.54
CA VAL A 39 6.88 8.20 -1.21
C VAL A 39 5.70 7.30 -0.87
N ILE A 40 5.55 6.18 -1.56
CA ILE A 40 4.52 5.18 -1.25
C ILE A 40 5.15 4.09 -0.38
N VAL A 41 4.46 3.73 0.70
CA VAL A 41 4.76 2.54 1.51
C VAL A 41 3.55 1.63 1.42
N HIS A 42 3.71 0.34 1.18
CA HIS A 42 2.59 -0.59 1.15
C HIS A 42 2.84 -1.81 2.03
N GLY A 43 1.77 -2.37 2.58
CA GLY A 43 1.81 -3.71 3.15
C GLY A 43 1.71 -4.78 2.07
N GLY A 44 1.94 -6.04 2.45
CA GLY A 44 1.74 -7.20 1.57
C GLY A 44 1.00 -8.35 2.26
N GLY A 45 0.31 -8.08 3.38
CA GLY A 45 -0.23 -9.12 4.26
C GLY A 45 -1.20 -10.07 3.57
N CYS A 46 -2.09 -9.56 2.71
CA CYS A 46 -3.06 -10.38 1.97
C CYS A 46 -2.35 -11.35 1.01
N VAL A 47 -1.44 -10.83 0.18
CA VAL A 47 -0.63 -11.62 -0.77
C VAL A 47 0.22 -12.67 -0.04
N VAL A 48 0.79 -12.32 1.11
CA VAL A 48 1.53 -13.26 1.96
C VAL A 48 0.60 -14.33 2.53
N ASP A 49 -0.58 -13.97 3.04
CA ASP A 49 -1.56 -14.91 3.59
C ASP A 49 -2.02 -15.92 2.49
N GLU A 50 -2.29 -15.44 1.27
CA GLU A 50 -2.65 -16.27 0.12
C GLU A 50 -1.54 -17.25 -0.29
N LEU A 51 -0.29 -16.76 -0.38
CA LEU A 51 0.86 -17.60 -0.68
C LEU A 51 1.06 -18.68 0.39
N MET A 52 1.01 -18.30 1.67
CA MET A 52 1.21 -19.23 2.78
C MET A 52 0.13 -20.31 2.83
N LYS A 53 -1.12 -19.93 2.50
CA LYS A 53 -2.22 -20.89 2.32
C LYS A 53 -1.92 -21.87 1.19
N GLY A 54 -1.46 -21.38 0.04
CA GLY A 54 -1.08 -22.23 -1.10
C GLY A 54 0.06 -23.20 -0.80
N LEU A 55 0.97 -22.82 0.10
CA LEU A 55 2.08 -23.66 0.57
C LEU A 55 1.72 -24.54 1.78
N ASN A 56 0.49 -24.45 2.28
CA ASN A 56 0.04 -25.11 3.52
C ASN A 56 0.94 -24.82 4.74
N LEU A 57 1.46 -23.59 4.82
CA LEU A 57 2.31 -23.14 5.92
C LEU A 57 1.51 -22.32 6.94
N PRO A 58 1.73 -22.53 8.25
CA PRO A 58 0.99 -21.80 9.27
C PRO A 58 1.45 -20.33 9.33
N VAL A 59 0.50 -19.40 9.35
CA VAL A 59 0.75 -17.98 9.57
C VAL A 59 0.46 -17.62 11.03
N LYS A 60 1.46 -17.10 11.75
CA LYS A 60 1.26 -16.46 13.06
C LYS A 60 1.35 -14.95 12.90
N LYS A 61 0.21 -14.27 12.96
CA LYS A 61 0.17 -12.81 12.97
C LYS A 61 0.68 -12.30 14.31
N LYS A 62 1.66 -11.39 14.27
CA LYS A 62 2.11 -10.67 15.48
C LYS A 62 1.01 -9.67 15.83
N THR A 63 0.41 -9.78 17.01
CA THR A 63 -0.42 -8.69 17.54
C THR A 63 0.46 -7.45 17.65
N ALA A 64 0.00 -6.33 17.08
CA ALA A 64 0.72 -5.07 17.22
C ALA A 64 0.78 -4.72 18.72
N CYS A 65 1.98 -4.55 19.27
CA CYS A 65 2.12 -3.81 20.52
C CYS A 65 1.65 -2.38 20.22
N GLY A 66 0.53 -1.98 20.85
CA GLY A 66 0.12 -0.59 20.94
C GLY A 66 1.07 0.20 21.81
#